data_AF-A0A2N8S5I7-F1
#
_entry.id   AF-A0A2N8S5I7-F1
#
_cell.length_a   1.000
_cell.length_b   1.000
_cell.length_c   1.000
_cell.angle_alpha   90.00
_cell.angle_beta   90.00
_cell.angle_gamma   90.00
#
_symmetry.space_group_name_H-M   'P 1'
#
loop_
_entity.id
_entity.type
_entity.pdbx_description
1 polymer ?
#
loop_
_entity_poly.entity_id
_entity_poly.type
_entity_poly.pdbx_seq_one_letter_code
_entity_poly.pdbx_strand_id
1 'polypeptide(L)'
;MSLIEVLVTLVVLAVGLLGVMALQARLQQSEMETYQRSQALLLLDDIAARITANRTAAASYVTGTASPLGAGMTCPTNSSTQQQRDSAMWCAALQGASESTSSGLAGAMIGGRGCIEPLGSNQYLLTVAWQGSLPLAAPNASVACGKDAFDGATGSQCSNDRCRRVVTTLVRVAPL
;
A
#
# COMPACT_ATOMS: atom_id res chain seq x y z
N MET A 1 1.94 -3.98 58.47
CA MET A 1 1.60 -4.12 57.05
C MET A 1 0.52 -5.19 56.94
N SER A 2 -0.64 -4.87 56.36
CA SER A 2 -1.84 -5.73 56.41
C SER A 2 -2.03 -6.56 55.14
N LEU A 3 -2.69 -7.73 55.22
CA LEU A 3 -3.07 -8.52 54.04
C LEU A 3 -3.95 -7.72 53.05
N ILE A 4 -4.74 -6.76 53.54
CA ILE A 4 -5.56 -5.88 52.70
C ILE A 4 -4.70 -4.94 51.86
N GLU A 5 -3.53 -4.54 52.37
CA GLU A 5 -2.60 -3.64 51.70
C GLU A 5 -1.94 -4.33 50.49
N VAL A 6 -1.57 -5.60 50.66
CA VAL A 6 -1.04 -6.44 49.57
C VAL A 6 -2.11 -6.70 48.50
N LEU A 7 -3.37 -6.91 48.89
CA LEU A 7 -4.48 -7.05 47.94
C LEU A 7 -4.69 -5.78 47.11
N VAL A 8 -4.66 -4.61 47.75
CA VAL A 8 -4.83 -3.32 47.05
C VAL A 8 -3.67 -3.06 46.10
N THR A 9 -2.42 -3.33 46.48
CA THR A 9 -1.27 -3.14 45.57
C THR A 9 -1.34 -4.07 44.37
N LEU A 10 -1.72 -5.34 44.54
CA LEU A 10 -1.91 -6.27 43.43
C LEU A 10 -3.02 -5.81 42.47
N VAL A 11 -4.13 -5.27 42.99
CA VAL A 11 -5.21 -4.73 42.16
C VAL A 11 -4.73 -3.53 41.36
N VAL A 12 -4.02 -2.58 41.99
CA VAL A 12 -3.49 -1.39 41.29
C VAL A 12 -2.50 -1.81 40.20
N LEU A 13 -1.61 -2.76 40.49
CA LEU A 13 -0.66 -3.31 39.50
C LEU A 13 -1.38 -3.99 38.33
N ALA A 14 -2.40 -4.82 38.62
CA ALA A 14 -3.17 -5.50 37.59
C ALA A 14 -3.85 -4.50 36.64
N VAL A 15 -4.49 -3.46 37.17
CA VAL A 15 -5.11 -2.40 36.37
C VAL A 15 -4.07 -1.63 35.54
N GLY A 16 -2.91 -1.33 36.14
CA GLY A 16 -1.81 -0.67 35.44
C GLY A 16 -1.28 -1.48 34.25
N LEU A 17 -1.08 -2.79 34.41
CA LEU A 17 -0.60 -3.68 33.36
C LEU A 17 -1.60 -3.82 32.21
N LEU A 18 -2.90 -3.92 32.50
CA LEU A 18 -3.94 -3.93 31.47
C LEU A 18 -3.95 -2.63 30.64
N GLY A 19 -3.71 -1.49 31.29
CA GLY A 19 -3.56 -0.20 30.63
C GLY A 19 -2.38 -0.18 29.63
N VAL A 20 -1.23 -0.72 30.03
CA VAL A 20 -0.04 -0.80 29.15
C VAL A 20 -0.28 -1.75 27.98
N MET A 21 -0.90 -2.91 28.21
CA MET A 21 -1.20 -3.85 27.13
C MET A 21 -2.16 -3.26 26.09
N ALA A 22 -3.18 -2.52 26.53
CA ALA A 22 -4.10 -1.83 25.63
C ALA A 22 -3.38 -0.77 24.78
N LEU A 23 -2.40 -0.06 25.33
CA LEU A 23 -1.55 0.87 24.59
C LEU A 23 -0.63 0.14 23.62
N GLN A 24 0.03 -0.93 24.06
CA GLN A 24 0.93 -1.73 23.24
C GLN A 24 0.23 -2.30 21.99
N ALA A 25 -1.01 -2.78 22.14
CA ALA A 25 -1.81 -3.25 21.01
C ALA A 25 -2.09 -2.14 19.98
N ARG A 26 -2.36 -0.91 20.43
CA ARG A 26 -2.57 0.25 19.53
C ARG A 26 -1.27 0.65 18.83
N LEU A 27 -0.13 0.59 19.52
CA LEU A 27 1.17 0.88 18.92
C LEU A 27 1.49 -0.11 17.80
N GLN A 28 1.28 -1.41 18.01
CA GLN A 28 1.50 -2.42 16.97
C GLN A 28 0.65 -2.17 15.72
N GLN A 29 -0.63 -1.79 15.88
CA GLN A 29 -1.49 -1.43 14.74
C GLN A 29 -0.94 -0.20 13.98
N SER A 30 -0.50 0.82 14.72
CA SER A 30 0.11 2.03 14.13
C SER A 30 1.42 1.73 13.40
N GLU A 31 2.23 0.83 13.94
CA GLU A 31 3.47 0.37 13.30
C GLU A 31 3.18 -0.34 11.98
N MET A 32 2.18 -1.23 11.94
CA MET A 32 1.78 -1.92 10.71
C MET A 32 1.32 -0.96 9.60
N GLU A 33 0.49 0.05 9.93
CA GLU A 33 0.07 1.07 8.96
C GLU A 33 1.27 1.89 8.44
N THR A 34 2.21 2.22 9.32
CA THR A 34 3.42 2.97 8.97
C THR A 34 4.33 2.15 8.06
N TYR A 35 4.48 0.85 8.37
CA TYR A 35 5.26 -0.09 7.58
C TYR A 35 4.68 -0.24 6.16
N GLN A 36 3.36 -0.43 6.04
CA GLN A 36 2.66 -0.45 4.76
C GLN A 36 2.91 0.79 3.91
N ARG A 37 2.78 1.97 4.52
CA ARG A 37 3.02 3.25 3.84
C ARG A 37 4.47 3.38 3.39
N SER A 38 5.41 2.94 4.23
CA SER A 38 6.85 2.99 3.91
C SER A 38 7.16 2.08 2.73
N GLN A 39 6.61 0.86 2.71
CA GLN A 39 6.74 -0.05 1.57
C GLN A 39 6.12 0.54 0.30
N ALA A 40 4.93 1.16 0.40
CA ALA A 40 4.27 1.79 -0.73
C ALA A 40 5.15 2.88 -1.36
N LEU A 41 5.78 3.72 -0.52
CA LEU A 41 6.71 4.76 -0.97
C LEU A 41 7.95 4.17 -1.65
N LEU A 42 8.54 3.12 -1.08
CA LEU A 42 9.69 2.44 -1.70
C LEU A 42 9.36 1.88 -3.09
N LEU A 43 8.21 1.24 -3.26
CA LEU A 43 7.76 0.73 -4.57
C LEU A 43 7.40 1.85 -5.55
N LEU A 44 6.90 2.97 -5.04
CA LEU A 44 6.59 4.15 -5.84
C LEU A 44 7.87 4.83 -6.35
N ASP A 45 8.89 4.96 -5.50
CA ASP A 45 10.19 5.55 -5.85
C ASP A 45 10.99 4.64 -6.79
N ASP A 46 10.95 3.32 -6.59
CA ASP A 46 11.59 2.34 -7.49
C ASP A 46 11.06 2.47 -8.92
N ILE A 47 9.73 2.45 -9.12
CA ILE A 47 9.16 2.57 -10.46
C ILE A 47 9.37 3.96 -11.06
N ALA A 48 9.36 5.02 -10.25
CA ALA A 48 9.70 6.37 -10.69
C ALA A 48 11.15 6.44 -11.23
N ALA A 49 12.11 5.83 -10.53
CA ALA A 49 13.49 5.74 -10.96
C ALA A 49 13.63 4.94 -12.27
N ARG A 50 12.90 3.83 -12.42
CA ARG A 50 12.90 3.03 -13.66
C ARG A 50 12.35 3.80 -14.86
N ILE A 51 11.25 4.54 -14.70
CA ILE A 51 10.66 5.37 -15.76
C ILE A 51 11.63 6.47 -16.19
N THR A 52 12.27 7.15 -15.24
CA THR A 52 13.23 8.21 -15.54
C THR A 52 14.51 7.67 -16.21
N ALA A 53 14.98 6.49 -15.80
CA ALA A 53 16.10 5.80 -16.45
C ALA A 53 15.78 5.37 -17.88
N ASN A 54 14.55 4.93 -18.15
CA ASN A 54 14.08 4.48 -19.46
C ASN A 54 13.21 5.54 -20.15
N ARG A 55 13.71 6.78 -20.22
CA ARG A 55 12.97 7.96 -20.68
C ARG A 55 12.36 7.84 -22.08
N THR A 56 13.00 7.11 -23.00
CA THR A 56 12.52 6.90 -24.37
C THR A 56 11.25 6.05 -24.43
N ALA A 57 11.06 5.16 -23.46
CA ALA A 57 9.91 4.26 -23.37
C ALA A 57 8.93 4.66 -22.25
N ALA A 58 9.04 5.85 -21.67
CA ALA A 58 8.23 6.29 -20.53
C ALA A 58 6.72 6.17 -20.80
N ALA A 59 6.27 6.50 -22.01
CA ALA A 59 4.87 6.36 -22.41
C ALA A 59 4.37 4.90 -22.37
N SER A 60 5.26 3.92 -22.58
CA SER A 60 4.94 2.49 -22.53
C SER A 60 4.74 1.96 -21.11
N TYR A 61 5.12 2.72 -20.07
CA TYR A 61 4.83 2.37 -18.68
C TYR A 61 3.40 2.73 -18.26
N VAL A 62 2.66 3.50 -19.07
CA VAL A 62 1.29 3.90 -18.74
C VAL A 62 0.38 2.68 -18.66
N THR A 63 -0.26 2.51 -17.51
CA THR A 63 -1.24 1.44 -17.26
C THR A 63 -2.67 2.00 -17.19
N GLY A 64 -2.81 3.26 -16.75
CA GLY A 64 -4.09 3.84 -16.39
C GLY A 64 -4.72 3.18 -15.16
N THR A 65 -5.99 3.52 -14.91
CA THR A 65 -6.79 3.05 -13.76
C THR A 65 -7.59 1.79 -14.07
N ALA A 66 -7.84 1.49 -15.34
CA ALA A 66 -8.59 0.31 -15.78
C ALA A 66 -7.76 -0.98 -15.72
N SER A 67 -6.45 -0.87 -15.87
CA SER A 67 -5.51 -2.00 -15.89
C SER A 67 -4.37 -1.79 -14.89
N PRO A 68 -4.66 -1.64 -13.58
CA PRO A 68 -3.61 -1.50 -12.58
C PRO A 68 -2.71 -2.73 -12.55
N LEU A 69 -1.49 -2.58 -12.06
CA LEU A 69 -0.59 -3.70 -11.74
C LEU A 69 -0.74 -4.06 -10.26
N GLY A 70 -0.48 -5.33 -9.90
CA GLY A 70 -0.53 -5.78 -8.51
C GLY A 70 -1.65 -6.78 -8.21
N ALA A 71 -2.22 -6.69 -7.01
CA ALA A 71 -3.17 -7.66 -6.48
C ALA A 71 -4.43 -7.81 -7.35
N GLY A 72 -4.86 -9.06 -7.55
CA GLY A 72 -6.04 -9.38 -8.37
C GLY A 72 -5.85 -9.23 -9.88
N MET A 73 -4.62 -8.96 -10.34
CA MET A 73 -4.26 -8.82 -11.76
C MET A 73 -3.19 -9.84 -12.14
N THR A 74 -3.13 -10.26 -13.40
CA THR A 74 -2.03 -11.11 -13.87
C THR A 74 -0.83 -10.25 -14.20
N CYS A 75 0.29 -10.48 -13.51
CA CYS A 75 1.51 -9.72 -13.80
C CYS A 75 2.06 -10.05 -15.20
N PRO A 76 2.58 -9.04 -15.93
CA PRO A 76 3.24 -9.27 -17.20
C PRO A 76 4.37 -10.29 -17.05
N THR A 77 4.46 -11.23 -17.99
CA THR A 77 5.55 -12.24 -18.05
C THR A 77 6.52 -12.00 -19.19
N ASN A 78 6.18 -11.09 -20.11
CA ASN A 78 7.06 -10.71 -21.20
C ASN A 78 8.28 -9.97 -20.63
N SER A 79 9.46 -10.25 -21.19
CA SER A 79 10.73 -9.70 -20.76
C SER A 79 11.58 -9.19 -21.92
N SER A 80 11.02 -9.03 -23.12
CA SER A 80 11.77 -8.65 -24.31
C SER A 80 12.29 -7.21 -24.23
N THR A 81 11.56 -6.30 -23.59
CA THR A 81 11.99 -4.92 -23.34
C THR A 81 12.29 -4.67 -21.86
N GLN A 82 13.11 -3.65 -21.58
CA GLN A 82 13.37 -3.21 -20.20
C GLN A 82 12.07 -2.80 -19.48
N GLN A 83 11.19 -2.07 -20.17
CA GLN A 83 9.89 -1.66 -19.61
C GLN A 83 9.03 -2.85 -19.19
N GLN A 84 8.98 -3.91 -19.99
CA GLN A 84 8.19 -5.09 -19.64
C GLN A 84 8.77 -5.80 -18.41
N ARG A 85 10.10 -5.94 -18.33
CA ARG A 85 10.77 -6.50 -17.13
C ARG A 85 10.47 -5.65 -15.89
N ASP A 86 10.55 -4.34 -16.01
CA ASP A 86 10.26 -3.42 -14.91
C ASP A 86 8.79 -3.55 -14.46
N SER A 87 7.85 -3.58 -15.40
CA SER A 87 6.42 -3.75 -15.10
C SER A 87 6.12 -5.10 -14.44
N ALA A 88 6.80 -6.17 -14.86
CA ALA A 88 6.68 -7.50 -14.28
C ALA A 88 7.20 -7.52 -12.83
N MET A 89 8.40 -6.97 -12.61
CA MET A 89 9.02 -6.88 -11.27
C MET A 89 8.18 -6.02 -10.32
N TRP A 90 7.73 -4.86 -10.78
CA TRP A 90 6.91 -3.96 -9.98
C TRP A 90 5.55 -4.57 -9.64
N CYS A 91 4.90 -5.22 -10.62
CA CYS A 91 3.65 -5.94 -10.39
C CYS A 91 3.83 -7.07 -9.35
N ALA A 92 4.88 -7.88 -9.48
CA ALA A 92 5.17 -8.95 -8.53
C ALA A 92 5.45 -8.40 -7.12
N ALA A 93 6.18 -7.29 -7.02
CA ALA A 93 6.43 -6.63 -5.74
C ALA A 93 5.15 -6.08 -5.09
N LEU A 94 4.23 -5.51 -5.88
CA LEU A 94 2.91 -5.06 -5.42
C LEU A 94 2.02 -6.21 -4.95
N GLN A 95 2.17 -7.40 -5.54
CA GLN A 95 1.50 -8.62 -5.08
C GLN A 95 2.11 -9.23 -3.82
N GLY A 96 3.24 -8.69 -3.35
CA GLY A 96 3.93 -9.24 -2.20
C GLY A 96 4.82 -10.43 -2.52
N ALA A 97 5.39 -10.51 -3.73
CA ALA A 97 6.32 -11.59 -4.08
C ALA A 97 7.55 -11.71 -3.16
N SER A 98 7.77 -10.72 -2.27
CA SER A 98 8.82 -10.73 -1.26
C SER A 98 8.49 -11.54 -0.01
N GLU A 99 7.23 -11.88 0.28
CA GLU A 99 6.90 -12.87 1.32
C GLU A 99 5.91 -13.91 0.79
N SER A 100 6.06 -15.15 1.25
CA SER A 100 5.17 -16.24 0.89
C SER A 100 4.57 -16.86 2.15
N THR A 101 3.25 -17.04 2.12
CA THR A 101 2.50 -17.79 3.11
C THR A 101 2.01 -19.10 2.48
N SER A 102 1.53 -20.03 3.30
CA SER A 102 0.87 -21.26 2.81
C SER A 102 -0.37 -20.98 1.96
N SER A 103 -0.95 -19.77 2.04
CA SER A 103 -2.10 -19.30 1.25
C SER A 103 -1.73 -18.51 -0.01
N GLY A 104 -0.44 -18.27 -0.28
CA GLY A 104 0.03 -17.50 -1.44
C GLY A 104 1.02 -16.41 -1.07
N LEU A 105 1.30 -15.51 -2.01
CA LEU A 105 2.17 -14.36 -1.77
C LEU A 105 1.54 -13.44 -0.71
N ALA A 106 2.31 -13.11 0.31
CA ALA A 106 1.95 -12.14 1.33
C ALA A 106 2.85 -10.93 1.16
N GLY A 107 2.24 -9.78 0.89
CA GLY A 107 2.96 -8.52 0.86
C GLY A 107 2.78 -7.79 2.18
N ALA A 108 3.73 -6.92 2.51
CA ALA A 108 3.57 -5.92 3.55
C ALA A 108 2.25 -5.13 3.37
N MET A 109 1.88 -4.85 2.11
CA MET A 109 0.65 -4.17 1.74
C MET A 109 -0.48 -5.16 1.40
N ILE A 110 -1.64 -4.96 2.01
CA ILE A 110 -2.84 -5.73 1.70
C ILE A 110 -3.44 -5.20 0.39
N GLY A 111 -3.51 -6.06 -0.63
CA GLY A 111 -4.13 -5.73 -1.90
C GLY A 111 -3.40 -4.63 -2.68
N GLY A 112 -2.06 -4.55 -2.59
CA GLY A 112 -1.27 -3.53 -3.25
C GLY A 112 -1.52 -3.45 -4.77
N ARG A 113 -1.85 -2.25 -5.26
CA ARG A 113 -2.12 -1.94 -6.66
C ARG A 113 -1.34 -0.71 -7.09
N GLY A 114 -0.87 -0.68 -8.33
CA GLY A 114 -0.10 0.42 -8.89
C GLY A 114 -0.70 0.89 -10.20
N CYS A 115 -0.79 2.22 -10.37
CA CYS A 115 -1.24 2.85 -11.61
C CYS A 115 -0.24 3.92 -12.06
N ILE A 116 -0.07 4.02 -13.37
CA ILE A 116 0.75 5.04 -14.01
C ILE A 116 -0.15 5.75 -15.01
N GLU A 117 -0.40 7.03 -14.77
CA GLU A 117 -1.36 7.85 -15.52
C GLU A 117 -0.64 9.03 -16.18
N PRO A 118 -0.90 9.31 -17.48
CA PRO A 118 -0.29 10.45 -18.15
C PRO A 118 -1.00 11.74 -17.75
N LEU A 119 -0.24 12.78 -17.41
CA LEU A 119 -0.75 14.14 -17.15
C LEU A 119 -0.52 15.10 -18.33
N GLY A 120 0.03 14.61 -19.44
CA GLY A 120 0.47 15.42 -20.56
C GLY A 120 1.90 15.95 -20.38
N SER A 121 2.47 16.52 -21.45
CA SER A 121 3.81 17.13 -21.44
C SER A 121 4.93 16.24 -20.86
N ASN A 122 4.86 14.93 -21.14
CA ASN A 122 5.80 13.92 -20.63
C ASN A 122 5.86 13.85 -19.08
N GLN A 123 4.73 14.17 -18.43
CA GLN A 123 4.53 14.00 -17.00
C GLN A 123 3.61 12.81 -16.73
N TYR A 124 3.95 12.05 -15.69
CA TYR A 124 3.25 10.85 -15.28
C TYR A 124 2.93 10.96 -13.78
N LEU A 125 1.67 10.73 -13.43
CA LEU A 125 1.23 10.52 -12.05
C LEU A 125 1.37 9.04 -11.76
N LEU A 126 2.25 8.72 -10.83
CA LEU A 126 2.40 7.37 -10.31
C LEU A 126 1.59 7.28 -9.03
N THR A 127 0.81 6.22 -8.89
CA THR A 127 0.01 5.96 -7.70
C THR A 127 0.23 4.52 -7.24
N VAL A 128 0.46 4.33 -5.94
CA VAL A 128 0.34 3.03 -5.28
C VAL A 128 -0.82 3.09 -4.30
N ALA A 129 -1.76 2.16 -4.43
CA ALA A 129 -2.96 2.03 -3.62
C ALA A 129 -2.97 0.71 -2.86
N TRP A 130 -3.42 0.71 -1.61
CA TRP A 130 -3.54 -0.50 -0.79
C TRP A 130 -4.70 -0.36 0.21
N GLN A 131 -5.05 -1.48 0.85
CA GLN A 131 -6.05 -1.51 1.91
C GLN A 131 -5.42 -1.14 3.26
N GLY A 132 -5.92 -0.06 3.87
CA GLY A 132 -5.65 0.25 5.27
C GLY A 132 -6.55 -0.58 6.22
N SER A 133 -6.07 -0.77 7.44
CA SER A 133 -6.74 -1.53 8.50
C SER A 133 -7.94 -0.82 9.14
N LEU A 134 -8.00 0.51 9.02
CA LEU A 134 -9.06 1.34 9.61
C LEU A 134 -9.76 2.22 8.56
N PRO A 135 -11.07 2.47 8.66
CA PRO A 135 -11.76 3.35 7.74
C PRO A 135 -11.43 4.83 8.02
N LEU A 136 -10.86 5.53 7.03
CA LEU A 136 -10.64 6.98 7.04
C LEU A 136 -11.46 7.66 5.92
N ALA A 137 -11.21 8.95 5.67
CA ALA A 137 -11.78 9.62 4.51
C ALA A 137 -11.23 9.02 3.21
N ALA A 138 -12.09 8.92 2.19
CA ALA A 138 -11.68 8.48 0.87
C ALA A 138 -10.65 9.45 0.26
N PRO A 139 -9.66 8.95 -0.50
CA PRO A 139 -8.75 9.81 -1.23
C PRO A 139 -9.47 10.70 -2.24
N ASN A 140 -8.80 11.78 -2.69
CA ASN A 140 -9.39 12.72 -3.64
C ASN A 140 -9.85 12.01 -4.94
N ALA A 141 -10.83 12.59 -5.62
CA ALA A 141 -11.39 12.01 -6.84
C ALA A 141 -10.41 12.01 -8.03
N SER A 142 -9.38 12.85 -7.99
CA SER A 142 -8.33 12.92 -9.02
C SER A 142 -7.39 11.70 -8.98
N VAL A 143 -7.33 10.96 -7.87
CA VAL A 143 -6.54 9.74 -7.71
C VAL A 143 -7.48 8.55 -7.75
N ALA A 144 -7.72 8.06 -8.97
CA ALA A 144 -8.67 6.98 -9.24
C ALA A 144 -8.06 5.57 -9.17
N CYS A 145 -6.75 5.44 -8.98
CA CYS A 145 -6.11 4.14 -8.83
C CYS A 145 -6.68 3.36 -7.63
N GLY A 146 -7.13 2.12 -7.88
CA GLY A 146 -7.71 1.26 -6.85
C GLY A 146 -9.08 1.73 -6.33
N LYS A 147 -9.78 2.57 -7.10
CA LYS A 147 -11.12 3.03 -6.74
C LYS A 147 -12.12 1.87 -6.61
N ASP A 148 -12.86 1.88 -5.52
CA ASP A 148 -13.86 0.90 -5.11
C ASP A 148 -13.31 -0.54 -4.93
N ALA A 149 -11.98 -0.72 -5.06
CA ALA A 149 -11.33 -2.04 -5.05
C ALA A 149 -11.07 -2.59 -3.63
N PHE A 150 -11.29 -1.76 -2.60
CA PHE A 150 -11.05 -2.08 -1.19
C PHE A 150 -12.34 -2.03 -0.36
N ASP A 151 -13.48 -1.95 -1.02
CA ASP A 151 -14.77 -2.05 -0.37
C ASP A 151 -15.08 -3.52 -0.07
N GLY A 152 -15.42 -3.81 1.18
CA GLY A 152 -15.79 -5.14 1.62
C GLY A 152 -17.25 -5.45 1.32
N ALA A 153 -17.71 -6.62 1.79
CA ALA A 153 -19.11 -7.02 1.69
C ALA A 153 -20.06 -5.99 2.33
N THR A 154 -21.33 -6.04 1.95
CA THR A 154 -22.40 -5.20 2.51
C THR A 154 -22.40 -5.26 4.05
N GLY A 155 -22.29 -4.10 4.69
CA GLY A 155 -22.20 -3.98 6.15
C GLY A 155 -20.78 -4.00 6.72
N SER A 156 -19.75 -4.14 5.88
CA SER A 156 -18.35 -4.02 6.33
C SER A 156 -17.97 -2.57 6.65
N GLN A 157 -16.95 -2.40 7.49
CA GLN A 157 -16.41 -1.09 7.83
C GLN A 157 -15.69 -0.42 6.66
N CYS A 158 -15.23 -1.22 5.68
CA CYS A 158 -14.62 -0.76 4.45
C CYS A 158 -15.70 -0.59 3.38
N SER A 159 -16.25 0.62 3.28
CA SER A 159 -17.20 1.00 2.24
C SER A 159 -16.89 2.40 1.76
N ASN A 160 -17.27 2.72 0.51
CA ASN A 160 -17.09 4.04 -0.09
C ASN A 160 -15.62 4.49 -0.07
N ASP A 161 -14.69 3.59 -0.42
CA ASP A 161 -13.25 3.86 -0.49
C ASP A 161 -12.59 4.25 0.86
N ARG A 162 -13.28 4.09 2.00
CA ARG A 162 -12.76 4.54 3.30
C ARG A 162 -11.52 3.79 3.77
N CYS A 163 -11.36 2.55 3.32
CA CYS A 163 -10.16 1.75 3.58
C CYS A 163 -9.09 1.92 2.50
N ARG A 164 -9.34 2.69 1.43
CA ARG A 164 -8.33 2.94 0.41
C ARG A 164 -7.26 3.88 0.95
N ARG A 165 -6.01 3.45 0.84
CA ARG A 165 -4.81 4.27 1.05
C ARG A 165 -4.12 4.46 -0.27
N VAL A 166 -3.55 5.65 -0.48
CA VAL A 166 -2.80 5.97 -1.68
C VAL A 166 -1.55 6.78 -1.33
N VAL A 167 -0.48 6.53 -2.07
CA VAL A 167 0.66 7.45 -2.19
C VAL A 167 0.85 7.77 -3.67
N THR A 168 1.19 9.02 -3.94
CA THR A 168 1.32 9.52 -5.30
C THR A 168 2.62 10.28 -5.46
N THR A 169 3.26 10.14 -6.61
CA THR A 169 4.41 10.97 -7.00
C THR A 169 4.28 11.40 -8.45
N LEU A 170 4.85 12.55 -8.77
CA LEU A 170 4.87 13.11 -10.12
C LEU A 170 6.26 12.90 -10.72
N VAL A 171 6.30 12.21 -11.84
CA VAL A 171 7.53 12.04 -12.62
C VAL A 171 7.43 12.91 -13.86
N ARG A 172 8.43 13.77 -14.08
CA ARG A 172 8.59 14.53 -15.32
C ARG A 172 9.78 13.97 -16.08
N VAL A 173 9.56 13.53 -17.30
CA VAL A 173 10.61 12.99 -18.16
C VAL A 173 11.05 14.09 -19.13
N ALA A 174 12.34 14.41 -19.15
CA ALA A 174 12.88 15.42 -20.06
C ALA A 174 12.68 15.00 -21.53
N PRO A 175 12.33 15.94 -22.43
CA PRO A 175 12.30 15.65 -23.86
C PRO A 175 13.67 15.19 -24.35
N LEU A 176 13.66 14.40 -25.42
CA LEU A 176 14.87 13.82 -26.02
C LEU A 176 15.69 14.87 -26.74
#